data_AF-A0A7R7I0A9-F1
#
_entry.id   AF-A0A7R7I0A9-F1
#
_cell.length_a   1.000
_cell.length_b   1.000
_cell.length_c   1.000
_cell.angle_alpha   90.00
_cell.angle_beta   90.00
_cell.angle_gamma   90.00
#
_symmetry.space_group_name_H-M   'P 1'
#
loop_
_entity.id
_entity.type
_entity.pdbx_description
1 polymer ?
#
loop_
_entity_poly.entity_id
_entity_poly.type
_entity_poly.pdbx_seq_one_letter_code
_entity_poly.pdbx_strand_id
1 'polypeptide(L)'
;MTSGAVPEDGAEPTRKITKRLGARRALSSHDGRHRAGIAERPPVAPPPAASGPAVQLRMPAVWMVAVLVAIGAWRIGLIFADAVRLYPRASAVAFVLFAAYAVPFIWVVREVDWLEREPFVLLATAFCWGGLVATAMANIGNTAAQEILAKVFSPSFADRWAPALVGPTNEETLKALGVVAIVLLAKRHVNSVVDGFVYGALVGLGFQVVEDFVYSINSVVLAGNGDAVTPVVATFLVRGFLGGLWSHTLFTALVGAGVGYAVVRTDRSLRIRVGVAVLAYLGAWTLHFVWNSPLLRDGFGIGVGGLIGGLLIKGIPGFVAVLLMLRVARRHEAGYYLGRLNGIEPILVDPEEMDALVTARGRSAARKRAAAKAGLRADRTVRRLQRAQARLAVEISRSGYPSYWEAARNPNPRTPALERCVREILLARQRLVALGIPVAGRYGREQRTALGGWSCALAIAGLLVPGASVVALILVGIGTVAARRQRISPDNRLGMASSIAVLATALWIVVYLLHGFSSG
;
A
#
# COMPACT_ATOMS: atom_id res chain seq x y z
N MET A 1 -81.20 26.10 -55.90
CA MET A 1 -79.80 26.58 -55.85
C MET A 1 -79.37 26.64 -54.39
N THR A 2 -78.38 25.81 -54.03
CA THR A 2 -77.38 25.90 -52.91
C THR A 2 -77.86 26.34 -51.52
N SER A 3 -77.95 25.44 -50.53
CA SER A 3 -76.86 24.84 -49.72
C SER A 3 -76.08 25.85 -48.87
N GLY A 4 -76.12 25.66 -47.54
CA GLY A 4 -75.33 26.41 -46.55
C GLY A 4 -75.37 25.70 -45.20
N ALA A 5 -74.60 24.61 -45.08
CA ALA A 5 -74.36 23.90 -43.82
C ALA A 5 -73.28 24.62 -43.01
N VAL A 6 -73.51 24.73 -41.70
CA VAL A 6 -72.54 25.18 -40.68
C VAL A 6 -71.65 23.99 -40.28
N PRO A 7 -70.31 24.09 -40.29
CA PRO A 7 -69.45 23.13 -39.61
C PRO A 7 -68.98 23.63 -38.24
N GLU A 8 -69.04 22.71 -37.27
CA GLU A 8 -68.38 22.79 -35.96
C GLU A 8 -66.85 22.83 -36.12
N ASP A 9 -66.20 23.75 -35.41
CA ASP A 9 -64.75 23.78 -35.19
C ASP A 9 -64.48 23.64 -33.68
N GLY A 10 -63.45 22.87 -33.32
CA GLY A 10 -62.85 22.95 -31.99
C GLY A 10 -62.68 21.68 -31.15
N ALA A 11 -62.12 20.59 -31.70
CA ALA A 11 -61.50 19.56 -30.87
C ALA A 11 -60.22 18.98 -31.51
N GLU A 12 -59.04 19.43 -31.06
CA GLU A 12 -57.84 18.61 -30.76
C GLU A 12 -56.55 19.46 -30.71
N PRO A 13 -55.96 19.68 -29.52
CA PRO A 13 -54.53 19.92 -29.39
C PRO A 13 -53.86 18.83 -28.53
N THR A 14 -54.13 17.56 -28.78
CA THR A 14 -53.55 16.44 -27.99
C THR A 14 -52.76 15.44 -28.82
N ARG A 15 -52.85 15.49 -30.15
CA ARG A 15 -52.22 14.51 -31.06
C ARG A 15 -50.80 14.87 -31.51
N LYS A 16 -50.38 16.14 -31.41
CA LYS A 16 -49.03 16.59 -31.80
C LYS A 16 -47.97 16.49 -30.67
N ILE A 17 -48.38 16.46 -29.40
CA ILE A 17 -47.46 16.35 -28.25
C ILE A 17 -47.06 14.88 -28.02
N THR A 18 -47.98 13.94 -28.21
CA THR A 18 -47.73 12.50 -28.06
C THR A 18 -46.78 11.94 -29.12
N LYS A 19 -46.82 12.45 -30.36
CA LYS A 19 -45.88 12.05 -31.43
C LYS A 19 -44.43 12.51 -31.20
N ARG A 20 -44.22 13.69 -30.59
CA ARG A 20 -42.87 14.20 -30.23
C ARG A 20 -42.28 13.51 -29.00
N LEU A 21 -43.13 13.08 -28.05
CA LEU A 21 -42.69 12.26 -26.91
C LEU A 21 -42.37 10.81 -27.33
N GLY A 22 -43.13 10.22 -28.25
CA GLY A 22 -42.84 8.89 -28.81
C GLY A 22 -41.52 8.83 -29.59
N ALA A 23 -41.20 9.85 -30.39
CA ALA A 23 -39.95 9.92 -31.14
C ALA A 23 -38.71 10.13 -30.25
N ARG A 24 -38.81 10.91 -29.15
CA ARG A 24 -37.73 11.04 -28.16
C ARG A 24 -37.51 9.76 -27.34
N ARG A 25 -38.58 9.00 -27.07
CA ARG A 25 -38.47 7.70 -26.38
C ARG A 25 -37.83 6.63 -27.27
N ALA A 26 -38.17 6.61 -28.56
CA ALA A 26 -37.59 5.70 -29.54
C ALA A 26 -36.08 5.95 -29.76
N LEU A 27 -35.65 7.22 -29.83
CA LEU A 27 -34.22 7.58 -29.93
C LEU A 27 -33.44 7.32 -28.63
N SER A 28 -34.08 7.30 -27.45
CA SER A 28 -33.41 6.88 -26.20
C SER A 28 -33.32 5.36 -26.01
N SER A 29 -34.19 4.60 -26.71
CA SER A 29 -34.23 3.13 -26.60
C SER A 29 -33.28 2.40 -27.57
N HIS A 30 -32.75 3.11 -28.57
CA HIS A 30 -31.78 2.55 -29.52
C HIS A 30 -30.32 2.73 -29.07
N ASP A 31 -30.05 3.70 -28.18
CA ASP A 31 -28.73 3.89 -27.57
C ASP A 31 -28.48 2.95 -26.36
N GLY A 32 -29.56 2.37 -25.80
CA GLY A 32 -29.50 1.42 -24.69
C GLY A 32 -29.15 -0.02 -25.06
N ARG A 33 -29.22 -0.40 -26.34
CA ARG A 33 -28.92 -1.78 -26.80
C ARG A 33 -27.50 -1.97 -27.34
N HIS A 34 -26.81 -0.89 -27.71
CA HIS A 34 -25.40 -0.94 -28.13
C HIS A 34 -24.38 -0.66 -27.01
N ARG A 35 -24.84 -0.25 -25.81
CA ARG A 35 -24.04 -0.29 -24.56
C ARG A 35 -24.20 -1.57 -23.74
N ALA A 36 -24.73 -2.63 -24.33
CA ALA A 36 -24.52 -4.00 -23.85
C ALA A 36 -23.16 -4.58 -24.30
N GLY A 37 -22.23 -3.71 -24.75
CA GLY A 37 -20.87 -4.05 -25.14
C GLY A 37 -19.94 -4.03 -23.93
N ILE A 38 -19.50 -5.23 -23.53
CA ILE A 38 -18.52 -5.51 -22.46
C ILE A 38 -19.05 -5.10 -21.09
N ALA A 39 -19.72 -6.04 -20.39
CA ALA A 39 -19.75 -5.99 -18.94
C ALA A 39 -18.29 -5.95 -18.46
N GLU A 40 -17.79 -4.76 -18.09
CA GLU A 40 -16.45 -4.62 -17.53
C GLU A 40 -16.38 -5.55 -16.33
N ARG A 41 -15.63 -6.65 -16.46
CA ARG A 41 -15.44 -7.56 -15.34
C ARG A 41 -14.76 -6.77 -14.22
N PRO A 42 -15.18 -7.01 -12.97
CA PRO A 42 -14.76 -6.18 -11.86
C PRO A 42 -13.24 -6.19 -11.65
N PRO A 43 -12.67 -5.09 -11.10
CA PRO A 43 -11.24 -5.00 -10.78
C PRO A 43 -10.82 -5.96 -9.64
N VAL A 44 -11.80 -6.65 -9.04
CA VAL A 44 -11.66 -7.63 -7.95
C VAL A 44 -12.33 -8.93 -8.38
N ALA A 45 -11.69 -10.07 -8.10
CA ALA A 45 -12.19 -11.41 -8.37
C ALA A 45 -12.62 -12.11 -7.06
N PRO A 46 -13.85 -11.86 -6.55
CA PRO A 46 -14.25 -12.36 -5.24
C PRO A 46 -14.13 -13.88 -5.12
N PRO A 47 -13.64 -14.39 -3.97
CA PRO A 47 -13.57 -15.82 -3.76
C PRO A 47 -14.99 -16.44 -3.75
N PRO A 48 -15.18 -17.64 -4.33
CA PRO A 48 -16.49 -18.30 -4.34
C PRO A 48 -16.97 -18.61 -2.91
N ALA A 49 -18.29 -18.68 -2.73
CA ALA A 49 -18.99 -18.80 -1.44
C ALA A 49 -18.51 -19.97 -0.55
N ALA A 50 -17.98 -21.04 -1.14
CA ALA A 50 -17.48 -22.25 -0.48
C ALA A 50 -15.94 -22.33 -0.39
N SER A 51 -15.28 -21.22 -0.08
CA SER A 51 -13.83 -21.22 0.16
C SER A 51 -13.52 -21.77 1.56
N GLY A 52 -13.04 -23.02 1.62
CA GLY A 52 -12.44 -23.62 2.82
C GLY A 52 -11.15 -22.90 3.26
N PRO A 53 -10.39 -23.46 4.23
CA PRO A 53 -9.22 -22.81 4.80
C PRO A 53 -8.22 -22.32 3.75
N ALA A 54 -7.53 -21.21 4.06
CA ALA A 54 -6.63 -20.51 3.14
C ALA A 54 -5.50 -21.38 2.57
N VAL A 55 -5.11 -22.43 3.31
CA VAL A 55 -4.10 -23.40 2.90
C VAL A 55 -4.63 -24.82 3.15
N GLN A 56 -4.58 -25.66 2.14
CA GLN A 56 -4.94 -27.08 2.21
C GLN A 56 -3.67 -27.93 2.15
N LEU A 57 -3.40 -28.73 3.19
CA LEU A 57 -2.18 -29.57 3.30
C LEU A 57 -2.02 -30.60 2.17
N ARG A 58 -3.09 -30.85 1.40
CA ARG A 58 -3.07 -31.74 0.23
C ARG A 58 -2.44 -31.09 -1.01
N MET A 59 -2.22 -29.77 -1.03
CA MET A 59 -1.64 -29.09 -2.19
C MET A 59 -0.12 -29.30 -2.22
N PRO A 60 0.47 -29.80 -3.34
CA PRO A 60 1.92 -29.97 -3.46
C PRO A 60 2.72 -28.69 -3.21
N ALA A 61 2.14 -27.53 -3.55
CA ALA A 61 2.73 -26.22 -3.31
C ALA A 61 3.03 -25.96 -1.82
N VAL A 62 2.23 -26.51 -0.90
CA VAL A 62 2.47 -26.37 0.56
C VAL A 62 3.78 -27.02 0.95
N TRP A 63 4.01 -28.25 0.49
CA TRP A 63 5.23 -28.99 0.80
C TRP A 63 6.45 -28.41 0.11
N MET A 64 6.30 -27.95 -1.14
CA MET A 64 7.36 -27.22 -1.84
C MET A 64 7.78 -25.98 -1.04
N VAL A 65 6.83 -25.14 -0.62
CA VAL A 65 7.14 -23.93 0.16
C VAL A 65 7.73 -24.29 1.53
N ALA A 66 7.17 -25.30 2.22
CA ALA A 66 7.68 -25.74 3.51
C ALA A 66 9.13 -26.23 3.45
N VAL A 67 9.47 -27.07 2.46
CA VAL A 67 10.82 -27.58 2.25
C VAL A 67 11.79 -26.45 1.91
N LEU A 68 11.41 -25.55 0.99
CA LEU A 68 12.26 -24.40 0.63
C LEU A 68 12.49 -23.48 1.83
N VAL A 69 11.45 -23.20 2.62
CA VAL A 69 11.57 -22.41 3.85
C VAL A 69 12.46 -23.11 4.87
N ALA A 70 12.36 -24.43 5.02
CA ALA A 70 13.23 -25.19 5.93
C ALA A 70 14.71 -25.14 5.49
N ILE A 71 14.99 -25.32 4.19
CA ILE A 71 16.34 -25.20 3.63
C ILE A 71 16.87 -23.77 3.80
N GLY A 72 16.05 -22.76 3.52
CA GLY A 72 16.39 -21.36 3.72
C GLY A 72 16.67 -21.04 5.18
N ALA A 73 15.81 -21.51 6.10
CA ALA A 73 15.98 -21.35 7.54
C ALA A 73 17.26 -21.99 8.05
N TRP A 74 17.57 -23.20 7.58
CA TRP A 74 18.84 -23.87 7.87
C TRP A 74 20.02 -23.02 7.41
N ARG A 75 20.01 -22.55 6.16
CA ARG A 75 21.13 -21.77 5.60
C ARG A 75 21.31 -20.42 6.30
N ILE A 76 20.24 -19.66 6.51
CA ILE A 76 20.29 -18.39 7.25
C ILE A 76 20.68 -18.63 8.71
N GLY A 77 20.19 -19.71 9.32
CA GLY A 77 20.56 -20.12 10.67
C GLY A 77 22.06 -20.34 10.85
N LEU A 78 22.73 -20.96 9.87
CA LEU A 78 24.19 -21.11 9.88
C LEU A 78 24.91 -19.75 9.82
N ILE A 79 24.46 -18.85 8.94
CA ILE A 79 25.03 -17.50 8.81
C ILE A 79 24.88 -16.73 10.13
N PHE A 80 23.70 -16.81 10.75
CA PHE A 80 23.41 -16.14 12.01
C PHE A 80 24.19 -16.77 13.18
N ALA A 81 24.35 -18.09 13.20
CA ALA A 81 25.13 -18.77 14.21
C ALA A 81 26.61 -18.35 14.17
N ASP A 82 27.20 -18.25 12.98
CA ASP A 82 28.57 -17.74 12.82
C ASP A 82 28.68 -16.28 13.27
N ALA A 83 27.73 -15.43 12.86
CA ALA A 83 27.68 -14.02 13.28
C ALA A 83 27.58 -13.87 14.80
N VAL A 84 26.69 -14.61 15.46
CA VAL A 84 26.48 -14.56 16.92
C VAL A 84 27.69 -15.11 17.67
N ARG A 85 28.33 -16.17 17.16
CA ARG A 85 29.53 -16.75 17.78
C ARG A 85 30.70 -15.77 17.75
N LEU A 86 30.88 -15.05 16.65
CA LEU A 86 32.02 -14.16 16.44
C LEU A 86 31.78 -12.74 16.99
N TYR A 87 30.54 -12.23 16.86
CA TYR A 87 30.14 -10.86 17.18
C TYR A 87 28.81 -10.82 17.94
N PRO A 88 28.75 -11.35 19.19
CA PRO A 88 27.50 -11.53 19.91
C PRO A 88 26.77 -10.21 20.20
N ARG A 89 27.48 -9.14 20.59
CA ARG A 89 26.87 -7.84 20.92
C ARG A 89 26.35 -7.16 19.66
N ALA A 90 27.16 -7.09 18.62
CA ALA A 90 26.77 -6.50 17.35
C ALA A 90 25.57 -7.23 16.74
N SER A 91 25.58 -8.58 16.77
CA SER A 91 24.47 -9.41 16.31
C SER A 91 23.19 -9.16 17.09
N ALA A 92 23.27 -9.11 18.43
CA ALA A 92 22.11 -8.83 19.27
C ALA A 92 21.49 -7.45 18.96
N VAL A 93 22.31 -6.42 18.80
CA VAL A 93 21.83 -5.07 18.46
C VAL A 93 21.24 -5.03 17.06
N ALA A 94 21.90 -5.63 16.06
CA ALA A 94 21.40 -5.71 14.69
C ALA A 94 20.01 -6.37 14.67
N PHE A 95 19.86 -7.52 15.34
CA PHE A 95 18.59 -8.22 15.44
C PHE A 95 17.48 -7.36 16.03
N VAL A 96 17.74 -6.70 17.17
CA VAL A 96 16.75 -5.83 17.84
C VAL A 96 16.35 -4.66 16.94
N LEU A 97 17.32 -3.98 16.32
CA LEU A 97 17.06 -2.82 15.47
C LEU A 97 16.23 -3.19 14.23
N PHE A 98 16.60 -4.25 13.50
CA PHE A 98 15.87 -4.63 12.28
C PHE A 98 14.54 -5.33 12.58
N ALA A 99 14.40 -6.03 13.71
CA ALA A 99 13.11 -6.51 14.18
C ALA A 99 12.17 -5.33 14.52
N ALA A 100 12.67 -4.32 15.24
CA ALA A 100 11.90 -3.12 15.55
C ALA A 100 11.52 -2.32 14.29
N TYR A 101 12.41 -2.27 13.30
CA TYR A 101 12.18 -1.66 11.98
C TYR A 101 11.05 -2.35 11.19
N ALA A 102 10.96 -3.68 11.24
CA ALA A 102 9.92 -4.42 10.51
C ALA A 102 8.50 -4.09 11.00
N VAL A 103 8.33 -3.80 12.30
CA VAL A 103 7.01 -3.56 12.93
C VAL A 103 6.20 -2.43 12.25
N PRO A 104 6.71 -1.19 12.09
CA PRO A 104 5.96 -0.14 11.42
C PRO A 104 5.65 -0.46 9.95
N PHE A 105 6.56 -1.14 9.24
CA PHE A 105 6.33 -1.55 7.86
C PHE A 105 5.20 -2.58 7.75
N ILE A 106 5.22 -3.63 8.57
CA ILE A 106 4.14 -4.62 8.64
C ILE A 106 2.82 -3.94 8.96
N TRP A 107 2.81 -3.00 9.92
CA TRP A 107 1.61 -2.26 10.28
C TRP A 107 1.07 -1.43 9.10
N VAL A 108 1.93 -0.67 8.41
CA VAL A 108 1.54 0.14 7.25
C VAL A 108 1.02 -0.75 6.12
N VAL A 109 1.75 -1.80 5.75
CA VAL A 109 1.37 -2.73 4.67
C VAL A 109 0.02 -3.39 4.98
N ARG A 110 -0.25 -3.80 6.22
CA ARG A 110 -1.56 -4.35 6.61
C ARG A 110 -2.72 -3.35 6.59
N GLU A 111 -2.44 -2.06 6.64
CA GLU A 111 -3.46 -1.00 6.53
C GLU A 111 -3.61 -0.47 5.09
N VAL A 112 -2.75 -0.92 4.15
CA VAL A 112 -2.92 -0.65 2.72
C VAL A 112 -4.22 -1.29 2.24
N ASP A 113 -4.38 -2.59 2.48
CA ASP A 113 -5.64 -3.29 2.28
C ASP A 113 -6.52 -3.20 3.52
N TRP A 114 -7.32 -2.14 3.55
CA TRP A 114 -8.19 -1.85 4.68
C TRP A 114 -9.58 -2.48 4.55
N LEU A 115 -9.98 -2.86 3.34
CA LEU A 115 -11.29 -3.42 3.03
C LEU A 115 -11.29 -4.91 3.32
N GLU A 116 -10.28 -5.62 2.83
CA GLU A 116 -10.17 -7.06 2.89
C GLU A 116 -8.83 -7.49 3.51
N ARG A 117 -8.76 -7.56 4.85
CA ARG A 117 -7.49 -7.93 5.48
C ARG A 117 -7.10 -9.37 5.16
N GLU A 118 -5.87 -9.52 4.66
CA GLU A 118 -5.29 -10.81 4.35
C GLU A 118 -5.04 -11.71 5.59
N PRO A 119 -5.14 -13.05 5.43
CA PRO A 119 -4.83 -14.00 6.49
C PRO A 119 -3.39 -13.88 6.97
N PHE A 120 -3.21 -13.84 8.29
CA PHE A 120 -1.88 -13.70 8.90
C PHE A 120 -0.89 -14.79 8.46
N VAL A 121 -1.36 -16.02 8.25
CA VAL A 121 -0.52 -17.15 7.80
C VAL A 121 0.13 -16.83 6.45
N LEU A 122 -0.62 -16.29 5.48
CA LEU A 122 -0.07 -15.96 4.16
C LEU A 122 0.89 -14.77 4.23
N LEU A 123 0.59 -13.79 5.08
CA LEU A 123 1.49 -12.67 5.35
C LEU A 123 2.82 -13.14 5.97
N ALA A 124 2.76 -14.06 6.93
CA ALA A 124 3.94 -14.66 7.55
C ALA A 124 4.71 -15.51 6.54
N THR A 125 4.04 -16.32 5.72
CA THR A 125 4.68 -17.10 4.64
C THR A 125 5.40 -16.20 3.64
N ALA A 126 4.79 -15.07 3.24
CA ALA A 126 5.42 -14.10 2.34
C ALA A 126 6.69 -13.51 2.97
N PHE A 127 6.60 -13.06 4.22
CA PHE A 127 7.76 -12.55 4.96
C PHE A 127 8.87 -13.60 5.10
N CYS A 128 8.52 -14.83 5.48
CA CYS A 128 9.47 -15.95 5.63
C CYS A 128 10.11 -16.34 4.29
N TRP A 129 9.36 -16.32 3.18
CA TRP A 129 9.95 -16.57 1.87
C TRP A 129 11.03 -15.54 1.56
N GLY A 130 10.72 -14.26 1.76
CA GLY A 130 11.67 -13.17 1.57
C GLY A 130 12.94 -13.35 2.39
N GLY A 131 12.80 -13.45 3.71
CA GLY A 131 13.95 -13.48 4.61
C GLY A 131 14.73 -14.79 4.62
N LEU A 132 14.09 -15.92 4.34
CA LEU A 132 14.73 -17.23 4.47
C LEU A 132 15.10 -17.82 3.11
N VAL A 133 14.14 -17.90 2.19
CA VAL A 133 14.37 -18.57 0.90
C VAL A 133 15.14 -17.65 -0.04
N ALA A 134 14.57 -16.46 -0.30
CA ALA A 134 15.14 -15.53 -1.27
C ALA A 134 16.51 -15.02 -0.82
N THR A 135 16.68 -14.63 0.45
CA THR A 135 17.99 -14.17 0.96
C THR A 135 19.04 -15.28 0.94
N ALA A 136 18.71 -16.52 1.35
CA ALA A 136 19.68 -17.62 1.33
C ALA A 136 20.17 -17.93 -0.09
N MET A 137 19.25 -18.00 -1.05
CA MET A 137 19.58 -18.31 -2.44
C MET A 137 20.27 -17.13 -3.12
N ALA A 138 19.86 -15.90 -2.84
CA ALA A 138 20.50 -14.70 -3.36
C ALA A 138 21.95 -14.59 -2.90
N ASN A 139 22.26 -14.91 -1.63
CA ASN A 139 23.63 -14.88 -1.13
C ASN A 139 24.56 -15.80 -1.95
N ILE A 140 24.10 -17.01 -2.28
CA ILE A 140 24.85 -17.96 -3.11
C ILE A 140 24.95 -17.46 -4.55
N GLY A 141 23.81 -17.10 -5.15
CA GLY A 141 23.74 -16.67 -6.55
C GLY A 141 24.54 -15.40 -6.81
N ASN A 142 24.50 -14.43 -5.89
CA ASN A 142 25.21 -13.17 -6.02
C ASN A 142 26.71 -13.38 -5.98
N THR A 143 27.20 -14.20 -5.04
CA THR A 143 28.63 -14.53 -4.94
C THR A 143 29.12 -15.20 -6.22
N ALA A 144 28.44 -16.26 -6.68
CA ALA A 144 28.83 -16.99 -7.87
C ALA A 144 28.81 -16.11 -9.13
N ALA A 145 27.77 -15.29 -9.31
CA ALA A 145 27.68 -14.40 -10.47
C ALA A 145 28.68 -13.23 -10.41
N GLN A 146 29.00 -12.70 -9.23
CA GLN A 146 30.07 -11.71 -9.07
C GLN A 146 31.44 -12.28 -9.47
N GLU A 147 31.75 -13.52 -9.08
CA GLU A 147 32.97 -14.20 -9.52
C GLU A 147 33.03 -14.40 -11.04
N ILE A 148 31.91 -14.73 -11.66
CA ILE A 148 31.82 -14.84 -13.13
C ILE A 148 32.09 -13.46 -13.77
N LEU A 149 31.46 -12.39 -13.28
CA LEU A 149 31.71 -11.04 -13.78
C LEU A 149 33.19 -10.62 -13.63
N ALA A 150 33.83 -11.00 -12.51
CA ALA A 150 35.24 -10.72 -12.26
C ALA A 150 36.16 -11.41 -13.28
N LYS A 151 35.82 -12.64 -13.67
CA LYS A 151 36.56 -13.43 -14.67
C LYS A 151 36.31 -12.97 -16.11
N VAL A 152 35.07 -12.56 -16.42
CA VAL A 152 34.68 -12.15 -17.79
C VAL A 152 35.14 -10.73 -18.11
N PHE A 153 35.07 -9.81 -17.16
CA PHE A 153 35.40 -8.40 -17.38
C PHE A 153 36.68 -7.98 -16.64
N SER A 154 36.60 -7.85 -15.32
CA SER A 154 37.74 -7.67 -14.41
C SER A 154 37.25 -7.64 -12.95
N PRO A 155 38.11 -7.91 -11.96
CA PRO A 155 37.77 -7.73 -10.54
C PRO A 155 37.24 -6.32 -10.24
N SER A 156 37.93 -5.28 -10.75
CA SER A 156 37.51 -3.88 -10.53
C SER A 156 36.15 -3.54 -11.12
N PHE A 157 35.75 -4.20 -12.21
CA PHE A 157 34.43 -4.03 -12.81
C PHE A 157 33.37 -4.72 -11.96
N ALA A 158 33.64 -5.97 -11.55
CA ALA A 158 32.74 -6.74 -10.71
C ALA A 158 32.46 -6.01 -9.37
N ASP A 159 33.50 -5.52 -8.70
CA ASP A 159 33.35 -4.80 -7.43
C ASP A 159 32.49 -3.53 -7.55
N ARG A 160 32.54 -2.87 -8.71
CA ARG A 160 31.79 -1.63 -8.97
C ARG A 160 30.36 -1.86 -9.46
N TRP A 161 30.14 -2.89 -10.27
CA TRP A 161 28.89 -3.05 -11.01
C TRP A 161 28.11 -4.32 -10.65
N ALA A 162 28.71 -5.33 -10.03
CA ALA A 162 27.98 -6.54 -9.62
C ALA A 162 26.81 -6.23 -8.67
N PRO A 163 26.92 -5.33 -7.66
CA PRO A 163 25.77 -4.98 -6.83
C PRO A 163 24.57 -4.44 -7.64
N ALA A 164 24.86 -3.71 -8.72
CA ALA A 164 23.85 -3.10 -9.59
C ALA A 164 23.30 -4.08 -10.64
N LEU A 165 24.10 -5.01 -11.16
CA LEU A 165 23.69 -5.93 -12.23
C LEU A 165 23.23 -7.29 -11.70
N VAL A 166 24.03 -7.89 -10.83
CA VAL A 166 23.80 -9.23 -10.29
C VAL A 166 22.73 -9.20 -9.20
N GLY A 167 22.84 -8.25 -8.26
CA GLY A 167 21.90 -8.05 -7.16
C GLY A 167 20.44 -8.07 -7.60
N PRO A 168 19.97 -7.12 -8.43
CA PRO A 168 18.58 -7.11 -8.86
C PRO A 168 18.19 -8.32 -9.70
N THR A 169 19.12 -8.89 -10.48
CA THR A 169 18.82 -10.05 -11.32
C THR A 169 18.46 -11.27 -10.48
N ASN A 170 19.27 -11.60 -9.49
CA ASN A 170 18.99 -12.74 -8.63
C ASN A 170 17.89 -12.43 -7.62
N GLU A 171 18.02 -11.30 -6.93
CA GLU A 171 17.17 -10.98 -5.79
C GLU A 171 15.74 -10.69 -6.20
N GLU A 172 15.51 -9.87 -7.24
CA GLU A 172 14.13 -9.61 -7.69
C GLU A 172 13.50 -10.86 -8.27
N THR A 173 14.27 -11.75 -8.93
CA THR A 173 13.75 -13.03 -9.42
C THR A 173 13.30 -13.92 -8.27
N LEU A 174 14.15 -14.13 -7.27
CA LEU A 174 13.86 -14.99 -6.13
C LEU A 174 12.70 -14.46 -5.27
N LYS A 175 12.58 -13.13 -5.16
CA LYS A 175 11.45 -12.48 -4.49
C LYS A 175 10.17 -12.55 -5.32
N ALA A 176 10.24 -12.40 -6.65
CA ALA A 176 9.09 -12.60 -7.53
C ALA A 176 8.53 -14.02 -7.41
N LEU A 177 9.40 -15.03 -7.31
CA LEU A 177 8.99 -16.42 -7.06
C LEU A 177 8.27 -16.58 -5.72
N GLY A 178 8.56 -15.76 -4.71
CA GLY A 178 7.82 -15.72 -3.46
C GLY A 178 6.39 -15.27 -3.60
N VAL A 179 6.16 -14.23 -4.41
CA VAL A 179 4.80 -13.79 -4.75
C VAL A 179 4.06 -14.90 -5.51
N VAL A 180 4.72 -15.54 -6.47
CA VAL A 180 4.14 -16.67 -7.21
C VAL A 180 3.82 -17.84 -6.26
N ALA A 181 4.68 -18.13 -5.29
CA ALA A 181 4.43 -19.17 -4.30
C ALA A 181 3.16 -18.87 -3.48
N ILE A 182 2.92 -17.62 -3.08
CA ILE A 182 1.66 -17.22 -2.43
C ILE A 182 0.46 -17.46 -3.34
N VAL A 183 0.55 -17.10 -4.63
CA VAL A 183 -0.50 -17.38 -5.61
C VAL A 183 -0.77 -18.88 -5.75
N LEU A 184 0.27 -19.72 -5.73
CA LEU A 184 0.12 -21.18 -5.81
C LEU A 184 -0.53 -21.76 -4.54
N LEU A 185 -0.21 -21.23 -3.37
CA LEU A 185 -0.79 -21.65 -2.09
C LEU A 185 -2.24 -21.22 -1.93
N ALA A 186 -2.56 -20.00 -2.36
CA ALA A 186 -3.80 -19.34 -1.99
C ALA A 186 -4.31 -18.39 -3.07
N LYS A 187 -4.35 -18.82 -4.34
CA LYS A 187 -4.85 -18.01 -5.48
C LYS A 187 -6.16 -17.26 -5.20
N ARG A 188 -7.06 -17.85 -4.42
CA ARG A 188 -8.36 -17.26 -4.05
C ARG A 188 -8.25 -16.04 -3.11
N HIS A 189 -7.13 -15.92 -2.39
CA HIS A 189 -6.78 -14.78 -1.55
C HIS A 189 -5.92 -13.74 -2.30
N VAL A 190 -5.77 -13.90 -3.61
CA VAL A 190 -5.21 -12.84 -4.49
C VAL A 190 -6.34 -12.43 -5.42
N ASN A 191 -7.27 -11.67 -4.87
CA ASN A 191 -8.49 -11.25 -5.53
C ASN A 191 -8.46 -9.79 -5.97
N SER A 192 -7.48 -8.99 -5.54
CA SER A 192 -7.21 -7.65 -6.04
C SER A 192 -5.73 -7.43 -6.40
N VAL A 193 -5.46 -6.32 -7.10
CA VAL A 193 -4.07 -5.85 -7.35
C VAL A 193 -3.39 -5.43 -6.03
N VAL A 194 -4.19 -4.96 -5.06
CA VAL A 194 -3.71 -4.49 -3.76
C VAL A 194 -3.23 -5.67 -2.90
N ASP A 195 -3.89 -6.83 -2.97
CA ASP A 195 -3.46 -8.05 -2.27
C ASP A 195 -2.07 -8.48 -2.79
N GLY A 196 -1.92 -8.50 -4.12
CA GLY A 196 -0.63 -8.77 -4.76
C GLY A 196 0.46 -7.81 -4.29
N PHE A 197 0.15 -6.51 -4.21
CA PHE A 197 1.05 -5.49 -3.66
C PHE A 197 1.43 -5.80 -2.20
N VAL A 198 0.46 -6.15 -1.35
CA VAL A 198 0.66 -6.46 0.08
C VAL A 198 1.56 -7.68 0.26
N TYR A 199 1.31 -8.77 -0.48
CA TYR A 199 2.17 -9.96 -0.44
C TYR A 199 3.57 -9.67 -0.95
N GLY A 200 3.69 -8.96 -2.06
CA GLY A 200 4.98 -8.52 -2.60
C GLY A 200 5.76 -7.65 -1.62
N ALA A 201 5.10 -6.71 -0.94
CA ALA A 201 5.71 -5.87 0.08
C ALA A 201 6.28 -6.69 1.23
N LEU A 202 5.55 -7.70 1.71
CA LEU A 202 6.06 -8.54 2.81
C LEU A 202 7.19 -9.48 2.39
N VAL A 203 7.18 -10.02 1.16
CA VAL A 203 8.34 -10.74 0.62
C VAL A 203 9.56 -9.82 0.58
N GLY A 204 9.40 -8.60 0.05
CA GLY A 204 10.48 -7.62 0.00
C GLY A 204 10.98 -7.21 1.38
N LEU A 205 10.08 -7.01 2.34
CA LEU A 205 10.42 -6.64 3.72
C LEU A 205 11.17 -7.74 4.45
N GLY A 206 10.74 -8.99 4.31
CA GLY A 206 11.45 -10.13 4.90
C GLY A 206 12.87 -10.24 4.37
N PHE A 207 13.03 -10.13 3.05
CA PHE A 207 14.36 -10.12 2.41
C PHE A 207 15.23 -9.00 2.96
N GLN A 208 14.68 -7.78 3.00
CA GLN A 208 15.38 -6.59 3.47
C GLN A 208 15.86 -6.71 4.92
N VAL A 209 15.02 -7.20 5.83
CA VAL A 209 15.37 -7.34 7.25
C VAL A 209 16.56 -8.30 7.44
N VAL A 210 16.56 -9.43 6.74
CA VAL A 210 17.64 -10.42 6.86
C VAL A 210 18.91 -9.94 6.14
N GLU A 211 18.76 -9.32 4.97
CA GLU A 211 19.90 -8.74 4.27
C GLU A 211 20.56 -7.63 5.10
N ASP A 212 19.79 -6.69 5.66
CA ASP A 212 20.33 -5.59 6.43
C ASP A 212 21.06 -6.06 7.70
N PHE A 213 20.62 -7.17 8.30
CA PHE A 213 21.37 -7.86 9.35
C PHE A 213 22.74 -8.34 8.83
N VAL A 214 22.78 -9.06 7.71
CA VAL A 214 24.03 -9.55 7.12
C VAL A 214 24.98 -8.40 6.77
N TYR A 215 24.48 -7.31 6.21
CA TYR A 215 25.27 -6.10 5.95
C TYR A 215 25.82 -5.47 7.22
N SER A 216 25.08 -5.52 8.32
CA SER A 216 25.54 -5.01 9.61
C SER A 216 26.68 -5.84 10.19
N ILE A 217 26.64 -7.16 10.00
CA ILE A 217 27.76 -8.02 10.42
C ILE A 217 28.97 -7.81 9.50
N ASN A 218 28.75 -7.69 8.19
CA ASN A 218 29.83 -7.39 7.25
C ASN A 218 30.49 -6.04 7.53
N SER A 219 29.75 -5.03 7.98
CA SER A 219 30.32 -3.73 8.37
C SER A 219 31.16 -3.82 9.64
N VAL A 220 30.80 -4.68 10.59
CA VAL A 220 31.61 -4.98 11.79
C VAL A 220 32.91 -5.67 11.39
N VAL A 221 32.84 -6.70 10.54
CA VAL A 221 34.02 -7.40 10.03
C VAL A 221 34.96 -6.43 9.31
N LEU A 222 34.43 -5.59 8.43
CA LEU A 222 35.21 -4.61 7.66
C LEU A 222 35.85 -3.54 8.54
N ALA A 223 35.17 -3.11 9.61
CA ALA A 223 35.70 -2.12 10.54
C ALA A 223 36.89 -2.65 11.36
N GLY A 224 37.00 -3.98 11.55
CA GLY A 224 38.13 -4.60 12.26
C GLY A 224 38.25 -4.28 13.75
N ASN A 225 37.26 -3.58 14.33
CA ASN A 225 37.28 -3.07 15.70
C ASN A 225 36.66 -4.06 16.72
N GLY A 226 36.79 -5.37 16.48
CA GLY A 226 36.16 -6.41 17.30
C GLY A 226 34.62 -6.38 17.25
N ASP A 227 33.97 -6.72 18.38
CA ASP A 227 32.50 -6.77 18.52
C ASP A 227 31.88 -5.38 18.82
N ALA A 228 32.29 -4.38 18.03
CA ALA A 228 31.81 -3.01 18.15
C ALA A 228 30.41 -2.86 17.53
N VAL A 229 29.55 -2.08 18.19
CA VAL A 229 28.15 -1.85 17.75
C VAL A 229 28.05 -0.66 16.78
N THR A 230 29.01 0.25 16.78
CA THR A 230 29.00 1.46 15.94
C THR A 230 28.76 1.17 14.45
N PRO A 231 29.42 0.18 13.81
CA PRO A 231 29.16 -0.15 12.41
C PRO A 231 27.71 -0.62 12.17
N VAL A 232 27.12 -1.36 13.11
CA VAL A 232 25.71 -1.81 13.05
C VAL A 232 24.76 -0.61 13.07
N VAL A 233 24.98 0.34 13.98
CA VAL A 233 24.14 1.55 14.09
C VAL A 233 24.26 2.37 12.81
N ALA A 234 25.47 2.56 12.28
CA ALA A 234 25.67 3.27 11.03
C ALA A 234 24.95 2.59 9.85
N THR A 235 25.06 1.26 9.75
CA THR A 235 24.34 0.47 8.74
C THR A 235 22.84 0.61 8.89
N PHE A 236 22.29 0.54 10.11
CA PHE A 236 20.87 0.73 10.37
C PHE A 236 20.37 2.11 9.94
N LEU A 237 21.13 3.17 10.24
CA LEU A 237 20.79 4.53 9.87
C LEU A 237 20.76 4.70 8.34
N VAL A 238 21.79 4.25 7.64
CA VAL A 238 21.88 4.41 6.19
C VAL A 238 20.91 3.49 5.44
N ARG A 239 20.90 2.19 5.76
CA ARG A 239 20.10 1.21 5.01
C ARG A 239 18.66 1.14 5.49
N GLY A 240 18.44 1.11 6.80
CA GLY A 240 17.10 1.04 7.39
C GLY A 240 16.37 2.38 7.33
N PHE A 241 16.96 3.43 7.89
CA PHE A 241 16.26 4.72 8.03
C PHE A 241 16.27 5.55 6.73
N LEU A 242 17.45 5.74 6.12
CA LEU A 242 17.58 6.57 4.90
C LEU A 242 17.13 5.83 3.64
N GLY A 243 17.59 4.60 3.43
CA GLY A 243 17.28 3.82 2.23
C GLY A 243 15.99 3.01 2.31
N GLY A 244 15.54 2.66 3.50
CA GLY A 244 14.57 1.58 3.68
C GLY A 244 13.16 1.85 3.16
N LEU A 245 12.80 3.13 2.97
CA LEU A 245 11.49 3.52 2.42
C LEU A 245 11.34 3.23 0.92
N TRP A 246 12.45 3.07 0.19
CA TRP A 246 12.47 2.88 -1.26
C TRP A 246 13.46 1.80 -1.69
N SER A 247 13.41 0.67 -0.98
CA SER A 247 14.25 -0.52 -1.16
C SER A 247 13.39 -1.76 -1.50
N HIS A 248 13.88 -2.97 -1.21
CA HIS A 248 13.26 -4.24 -1.58
C HIS A 248 11.77 -4.35 -1.25
N THR A 249 11.32 -3.80 -0.11
CA THR A 249 9.89 -3.76 0.24
C THR A 249 9.06 -3.12 -0.89
N LEU A 250 9.50 -1.97 -1.41
CA LEU A 250 8.80 -1.25 -2.46
C LEU A 250 8.94 -1.95 -3.82
N PHE A 251 10.15 -2.43 -4.14
CA PHE A 251 10.43 -3.08 -5.42
C PHE A 251 9.58 -4.33 -5.59
N THR A 252 9.56 -5.19 -4.56
CA THR A 252 8.78 -6.43 -4.62
C THR A 252 7.28 -6.17 -4.47
N ALA A 253 6.85 -5.08 -3.83
CA ALA A 253 5.45 -4.65 -3.87
C ALA A 253 4.99 -4.30 -5.30
N LEU A 254 5.85 -3.67 -6.10
CA LEU A 254 5.58 -3.42 -7.52
C LEU A 254 5.43 -4.73 -8.29
N VAL A 255 6.35 -5.69 -8.12
CA VAL A 255 6.23 -7.04 -8.71
C VAL A 255 4.93 -7.72 -8.27
N GLY A 256 4.62 -7.64 -6.98
CA GLY A 256 3.41 -8.14 -6.37
C GLY A 256 2.14 -7.62 -7.03
N ALA A 257 2.05 -6.32 -7.26
CA ALA A 257 0.93 -5.71 -7.97
C ALA A 257 0.82 -6.19 -9.43
N GLY A 258 1.96 -6.36 -10.13
CA GLY A 258 1.98 -6.90 -11.49
C GLY A 258 1.47 -8.35 -11.55
N VAL A 259 1.90 -9.19 -10.62
CA VAL A 259 1.40 -10.57 -10.48
C VAL A 259 -0.08 -10.58 -10.10
N GLY A 260 -0.51 -9.74 -9.15
CA GLY A 260 -1.91 -9.59 -8.76
C GLY A 260 -2.80 -9.17 -9.94
N TYR A 261 -2.35 -8.20 -10.75
CA TYR A 261 -3.02 -7.84 -12.00
C TYR A 261 -3.14 -9.04 -12.94
N ALA A 262 -2.04 -9.77 -13.12
CA ALA A 262 -2.04 -10.95 -13.97
C ALA A 262 -2.99 -12.04 -13.45
N VAL A 263 -3.18 -12.20 -12.14
CA VAL A 263 -4.12 -13.18 -11.58
C VAL A 263 -5.57 -12.74 -11.75
N VAL A 264 -5.88 -11.47 -11.43
CA VAL A 264 -7.25 -10.97 -11.26
C VAL A 264 -7.89 -10.52 -12.58
N ARG A 265 -7.12 -9.92 -13.49
CA ARG A 265 -7.65 -9.33 -14.75
C ARG A 265 -7.85 -10.35 -15.86
N THR A 266 -8.66 -11.37 -15.58
CA THR A 266 -9.04 -12.42 -16.54
C THR A 266 -9.90 -11.92 -17.71
N ASP A 267 -10.36 -10.67 -17.66
CA ASP A 267 -10.96 -9.93 -18.78
C ASP A 267 -9.97 -9.55 -19.87
N ARG A 268 -8.68 -9.54 -19.56
CA ARG A 268 -7.61 -9.21 -20.50
C ARG A 268 -6.98 -10.49 -21.05
N SER A 269 -6.45 -10.38 -22.28
CA SER A 269 -5.71 -11.48 -22.89
C SER A 269 -4.51 -11.87 -22.03
N LEU A 270 -4.10 -13.14 -22.11
CA LEU A 270 -2.93 -13.63 -21.39
C LEU A 270 -1.68 -12.79 -21.69
N ARG A 271 -1.52 -12.36 -22.95
CA ARG A 271 -0.42 -11.48 -23.39
C ARG A 271 -0.37 -10.17 -22.60
N ILE A 272 -1.51 -9.49 -22.41
CA ILE A 272 -1.56 -8.23 -21.64
C ILE A 272 -1.25 -8.50 -20.16
N ARG A 273 -1.82 -9.56 -19.59
CA ARG A 273 -1.63 -9.93 -18.19
C ARG A 273 -0.17 -10.23 -17.87
N VAL A 274 0.46 -11.07 -18.68
CA VAL A 274 1.89 -11.41 -18.55
C VAL A 274 2.75 -10.18 -18.84
N GLY A 275 2.42 -9.38 -19.87
CA GLY A 275 3.14 -8.16 -20.18
C GLY A 275 3.18 -7.16 -19.02
N VAL A 276 2.07 -6.98 -18.30
CA VAL A 276 2.02 -6.12 -17.10
C VAL A 276 2.87 -6.69 -15.96
N ALA A 277 2.81 -8.01 -15.72
CA ALA A 277 3.66 -8.64 -14.70
C ALA A 277 5.16 -8.52 -15.02
N VAL A 278 5.54 -8.72 -16.28
CA VAL A 278 6.92 -8.55 -16.77
C VAL A 278 7.36 -7.09 -16.65
N LEU A 279 6.51 -6.13 -17.04
CA LEU A 279 6.83 -4.71 -16.90
C LEU A 279 7.03 -4.31 -15.44
N ALA A 280 6.20 -4.82 -14.53
CA ALA A 280 6.35 -4.58 -13.10
C ALA A 280 7.65 -5.19 -12.55
N TYR A 281 8.02 -6.40 -12.99
CA TYR A 281 9.31 -7.03 -12.68
C TYR A 281 10.49 -6.21 -13.20
N LEU A 282 10.47 -5.80 -14.47
CA LEU A 282 11.52 -4.96 -15.05
C LEU A 282 11.61 -3.60 -14.38
N GLY A 283 10.48 -3.02 -13.98
CA GLY A 283 10.43 -1.80 -13.18
C GLY A 283 11.11 -1.98 -11.82
N ALA A 284 10.81 -3.07 -11.10
CA ALA A 284 11.47 -3.39 -9.84
C ALA A 284 12.98 -3.62 -10.00
N TRP A 285 13.37 -4.39 -11.02
CA TRP A 285 14.77 -4.60 -11.38
C TRP A 285 15.48 -3.28 -11.67
N THR A 286 14.85 -2.38 -12.45
CA THR A 286 15.44 -1.09 -12.80
C THR A 286 15.60 -0.18 -11.59
N LEU A 287 14.59 -0.12 -10.71
CA LEU A 287 14.68 0.67 -9.48
C LEU A 287 15.81 0.16 -8.58
N HIS A 288 15.95 -1.15 -8.45
CA HIS A 288 17.00 -1.77 -7.68
C HIS A 288 18.39 -1.60 -8.33
N PHE A 289 18.51 -1.74 -9.65
CA PHE A 289 19.71 -1.42 -10.42
C PHE A 289 20.15 0.02 -10.16
N VAL A 290 19.24 1.00 -10.28
CA VAL A 290 19.55 2.42 -10.06
C VAL A 290 19.99 2.66 -8.61
N TRP A 291 19.31 2.03 -7.65
CA TRP A 291 19.67 2.11 -6.24
C TRP A 291 21.11 1.66 -5.99
N ASN A 292 21.47 0.46 -6.47
CA ASN A 292 22.79 -0.15 -6.30
C ASN A 292 23.86 0.35 -7.29
N SER A 293 23.47 1.15 -8.29
CA SER A 293 24.41 1.67 -9.29
C SER A 293 25.49 2.53 -8.64
N PRO A 294 26.73 2.51 -9.16
CA PRO A 294 27.81 3.37 -8.67
C PRO A 294 27.56 4.85 -8.99
N LEU A 295 26.57 5.16 -9.84
CA LEU A 295 26.17 6.52 -10.15
C LEU A 295 25.74 7.25 -8.87
N LEU A 296 26.20 8.48 -8.64
CA LEU A 296 25.91 9.26 -7.43
C LEU A 296 26.21 8.52 -6.10
N ARG A 297 27.14 7.54 -6.09
CA ARG A 297 27.57 6.83 -4.87
C ARG A 297 28.11 7.80 -3.83
N ASP A 298 28.91 8.77 -4.26
CA ASP A 298 29.48 9.83 -3.42
C ASP A 298 28.60 11.10 -3.40
N GLY A 299 27.36 10.99 -3.91
CA GLY A 299 26.44 12.10 -4.04
C GLY A 299 26.90 13.17 -5.04
N PHE A 300 26.74 14.44 -4.65
CA PHE A 300 27.11 15.62 -5.43
C PHE A 300 28.47 16.24 -5.07
N GLY A 301 29.29 15.58 -4.25
CA GLY A 301 30.62 16.09 -3.87
C GLY A 301 30.61 17.30 -2.91
N ILE A 302 29.45 17.70 -2.39
CA ILE A 302 29.28 18.80 -1.41
C ILE A 302 29.13 18.29 0.03
N GLY A 303 29.87 17.22 0.37
CA GLY A 303 29.79 16.55 1.67
C GLY A 303 28.48 15.78 1.88
N VAL A 304 28.05 15.67 3.15
CA VAL A 304 26.90 14.81 3.51
C VAL A 304 25.59 15.26 2.88
N GLY A 305 25.38 16.56 2.66
CA GLY A 305 24.22 17.07 1.93
C GLY A 305 24.16 16.56 0.49
N GLY A 306 25.32 16.41 -0.16
CA GLY A 306 25.44 15.84 -1.49
C GLY A 306 25.10 14.35 -1.52
N LEU A 307 25.54 13.60 -0.51
CA LEU A 307 25.19 12.18 -0.34
C LEU A 307 23.68 11.99 -0.16
N ILE A 308 23.05 12.77 0.73
CA ILE A 308 21.60 12.75 0.91
C ILE A 308 20.88 13.09 -0.40
N GLY A 309 21.32 14.15 -1.09
CA GLY A 309 20.75 14.54 -2.38
C GLY A 309 20.79 13.40 -3.40
N GLY A 310 21.92 12.70 -3.49
CA GLY A 310 22.08 11.51 -4.34
C GLY A 310 21.10 10.38 -3.98
N LEU A 311 20.98 10.06 -2.69
CA LEU A 311 20.03 9.03 -2.20
C LEU A 311 18.58 9.41 -2.51
N LEU A 312 18.19 10.66 -2.28
CA LEU A 312 16.83 11.15 -2.55
C LEU A 312 16.49 11.10 -4.04
N ILE A 313 17.43 11.49 -4.91
CA ILE A 313 17.22 11.45 -6.37
C ILE A 313 17.08 10.03 -6.88
N LYS A 314 17.83 9.07 -6.32
CA LYS A 314 17.67 7.65 -6.65
C LYS A 314 16.34 7.08 -6.15
N GLY A 315 15.94 7.43 -4.92
CA GLY A 315 14.80 6.81 -4.24
C GLY A 315 13.43 7.41 -4.57
N ILE A 316 13.30 8.75 -4.53
CA ILE A 316 12.01 9.45 -4.61
C ILE A 316 11.23 9.14 -5.90
N PRO A 317 11.82 9.16 -7.11
CA PRO A 317 11.05 8.93 -8.33
C PRO A 317 10.36 7.56 -8.33
N GLY A 318 11.09 6.50 -7.95
CA GLY A 318 10.53 5.16 -7.82
C GLY A 318 9.46 5.06 -6.74
N PHE A 319 9.72 5.66 -5.58
CA PHE A 319 8.76 5.73 -4.48
C PHE A 319 7.44 6.40 -4.91
N VAL A 320 7.52 7.57 -5.55
CA VAL A 320 6.35 8.30 -6.04
C VAL A 320 5.60 7.49 -7.09
N ALA A 321 6.30 6.88 -8.05
CA ALA A 321 5.66 6.07 -9.09
C ALA A 321 4.86 4.90 -8.50
N VAL A 322 5.45 4.16 -7.56
CA VAL A 322 4.78 3.03 -6.89
C VAL A 322 3.61 3.51 -6.02
N LEU A 323 3.74 4.64 -5.31
CA LEU A 323 2.64 5.21 -4.53
C LEU A 323 1.47 5.69 -5.41
N LEU A 324 1.75 6.25 -6.59
CA LEU A 324 0.72 6.64 -7.54
C LEU A 324 -0.01 5.41 -8.10
N MET A 325 0.73 4.36 -8.46
CA MET A 325 0.15 3.09 -8.89
C MET A 325 -0.73 2.50 -7.79
N LEU A 326 -0.23 2.43 -6.55
CA LEU A 326 -0.99 1.94 -5.41
C LEU A 326 -2.26 2.77 -5.17
N ARG A 327 -2.16 4.10 -5.30
CA ARG A 327 -3.31 5.00 -5.15
C ARG A 327 -4.40 4.70 -6.19
N VAL A 328 -4.03 4.41 -7.43
CA VAL A 328 -4.96 4.03 -8.49
C VAL A 328 -5.59 2.66 -8.18
N ALA A 329 -4.78 1.66 -7.84
CA ALA A 329 -5.25 0.32 -7.49
C ALA A 329 -6.28 0.35 -6.35
N ARG A 330 -5.95 1.04 -5.24
CA ARG A 330 -6.84 1.20 -4.08
C ARG A 330 -8.13 1.94 -4.41
N ARG A 331 -8.10 2.90 -5.34
CA ARG A 331 -9.31 3.62 -5.76
C ARG A 331 -10.24 2.73 -6.57
N HIS A 332 -9.70 1.92 -7.49
CA HIS A 332 -10.50 0.96 -8.24
C HIS A 332 -11.13 -0.10 -7.32
N GLU A 333 -10.35 -0.63 -6.40
CA GLU A 333 -10.82 -1.57 -5.38
C GLU A 333 -11.91 -0.95 -4.48
N ALA A 334 -11.67 0.23 -3.93
CA ALA A 334 -12.65 0.93 -3.11
C ALA A 334 -13.93 1.24 -3.89
N GLY A 335 -13.82 1.65 -5.15
CA GLY A 335 -14.97 1.88 -6.03
C GLY A 335 -15.80 0.61 -6.25
N TYR A 336 -15.14 -0.53 -6.44
CA TYR A 336 -15.81 -1.82 -6.58
C TYR A 336 -16.59 -2.23 -5.31
N TYR A 337 -15.92 -2.25 -4.15
CA TYR A 337 -16.57 -2.68 -2.92
C TYR A 337 -17.64 -1.69 -2.46
N LEU A 338 -17.35 -0.39 -2.44
CA LEU A 338 -18.33 0.62 -2.01
C LEU A 338 -19.49 0.71 -3.00
N GLY A 339 -19.29 0.40 -4.29
CA GLY A 339 -20.38 0.25 -5.25
C GLY A 339 -21.40 -0.82 -4.87
N ARG A 340 -21.02 -1.84 -4.08
CA ARG A 340 -21.94 -2.86 -3.53
C ARG A 340 -22.87 -2.33 -2.45
N LEU A 341 -22.57 -1.16 -1.88
CA LEU A 341 -23.41 -0.51 -0.87
C LEU A 341 -24.47 0.41 -1.49
N ASN A 342 -24.44 0.64 -2.80
CA ASN A 342 -25.42 1.45 -3.49
C ASN A 342 -26.84 0.87 -3.34
N GLY A 343 -27.82 1.72 -3.02
CA GLY A 343 -29.22 1.33 -2.87
C GLY A 343 -29.55 0.62 -1.54
N ILE A 344 -28.61 0.57 -0.61
CA ILE A 344 -28.87 0.18 0.78
C ILE A 344 -29.51 1.37 1.51
N GLU A 345 -30.39 1.10 2.48
CA GLU A 345 -31.03 2.12 3.30
C GLU A 345 -30.02 3.05 4.00
N PRO A 346 -30.28 4.37 4.08
CA PRO A 346 -29.40 5.33 4.76
C PRO A 346 -29.13 5.01 6.24
N ILE A 347 -30.03 4.28 6.90
CA ILE A 347 -29.83 3.80 8.27
C ILE A 347 -28.69 2.78 8.39
N LEU A 348 -28.27 2.15 7.30
CA LEU A 348 -27.10 1.29 7.28
C LEU A 348 -25.90 2.05 6.71
N VAL A 349 -26.09 2.68 5.55
CA VAL A 349 -25.01 3.38 4.84
C VAL A 349 -25.52 4.73 4.35
N ASP A 350 -25.14 5.80 5.04
CA ASP A 350 -25.44 7.16 4.58
C ASP A 350 -24.51 7.56 3.42
N PRO A 351 -24.99 8.28 2.39
CA PRO A 351 -24.15 8.73 1.28
C PRO A 351 -22.89 9.52 1.72
N GLU A 352 -22.98 10.38 2.74
CA GLU A 352 -21.81 11.13 3.23
C GLU A 352 -20.79 10.23 3.92
N GLU A 353 -21.26 9.17 4.58
CA GLU A 353 -20.40 8.16 5.21
C GLU A 353 -19.71 7.32 4.14
N MET A 354 -20.44 6.90 3.10
CA MET A 354 -19.89 6.16 1.97
C MET A 354 -18.79 6.95 1.26
N ASP A 355 -19.01 8.24 1.01
CA ASP A 355 -18.00 9.16 0.45
C ASP A 355 -16.76 9.29 1.34
N ALA A 356 -16.93 9.22 2.66
CA ALA A 356 -15.81 9.23 3.59
C ALA A 356 -15.01 7.92 3.55
N LEU A 357 -15.63 6.77 3.24
CA LEU A 357 -14.97 5.46 3.20
C LEU A 357 -13.95 5.34 2.05
N VAL A 358 -14.17 6.02 0.93
CA VAL A 358 -13.35 5.91 -0.30
C VAL A 358 -11.85 6.12 -0.05
N THR A 359 -11.49 7.04 0.86
CA THR A 359 -10.08 7.40 1.08
C THR A 359 -9.70 7.36 2.56
N ALA A 360 -8.43 7.04 2.84
CA ALA A 360 -7.91 7.08 4.21
C ALA A 360 -8.06 8.47 4.86
N ARG A 361 -7.93 9.53 4.06
CA ARG A 361 -8.15 10.92 4.51
C ARG A 361 -9.61 11.17 4.86
N GLY A 362 -10.56 10.75 4.01
CA GLY A 362 -11.99 10.85 4.29
C GLY A 362 -12.37 10.13 5.59
N ARG A 363 -11.91 8.89 5.76
CA ARG A 363 -12.14 8.11 6.98
C ARG A 363 -11.60 8.81 8.22
N SER A 364 -10.36 9.31 8.14
CA SER A 364 -9.75 10.04 9.25
C SER A 364 -10.44 11.37 9.54
N ALA A 365 -10.95 12.07 8.53
CA ALA A 365 -11.65 13.34 8.70
C ALA A 365 -12.99 13.14 9.44
N ALA A 366 -13.79 12.16 9.03
CA ALA A 366 -15.03 11.77 9.71
C ALA A 366 -14.77 11.42 11.20
N ARG A 367 -13.70 10.65 11.45
CA ARG A 367 -13.26 10.29 12.80
C ARG A 367 -12.84 11.49 13.65
N LYS A 368 -11.97 12.37 13.12
CA LYS A 368 -11.52 13.59 13.80
C LYS A 368 -12.69 14.53 14.11
N ARG A 369 -13.67 14.64 13.20
CA ARG A 369 -14.89 15.42 13.40
C ARG A 369 -15.73 14.87 14.55
N ALA A 370 -15.97 13.57 14.56
CA ALA A 370 -16.68 12.93 15.65
C ALA A 370 -15.95 13.13 16.98
N ALA A 371 -14.62 13.01 16.97
CA ALA A 371 -13.78 13.29 18.14
C ALA A 371 -13.90 14.74 18.63
N ALA A 372 -13.95 15.72 17.72
CA ALA A 372 -14.13 17.12 18.07
C ALA A 372 -15.51 17.41 18.70
N LYS A 373 -16.55 16.67 18.29
CA LYS A 373 -17.91 16.84 18.80
C LYS A 373 -18.15 16.12 20.13
N ALA A 374 -17.68 14.88 20.28
CA ALA A 374 -18.02 14.02 21.42
C ALA A 374 -16.85 13.16 21.94
N GLY A 375 -15.62 13.60 21.68
CA GLY A 375 -14.40 13.01 22.24
C GLY A 375 -13.99 11.65 21.66
N LEU A 376 -13.03 10.99 22.30
CA LEU A 376 -12.42 9.73 21.83
C LEU A 376 -13.43 8.58 21.70
N ARG A 377 -14.52 8.60 22.49
CA ARG A 377 -15.60 7.61 22.35
C ARG A 377 -16.26 7.71 20.98
N ALA A 378 -16.48 8.92 20.47
CA ALA A 378 -17.05 9.14 19.14
C ALA A 378 -16.09 8.71 18.02
N ASP A 379 -14.78 9.01 18.12
CA ASP A 379 -13.76 8.50 17.17
C ASP A 379 -13.82 6.98 17.05
N ARG A 380 -13.82 6.29 18.19
CA ARG A 380 -13.84 4.82 18.25
C ARG A 380 -15.14 4.26 17.67
N THR A 381 -16.27 4.91 17.92
CA THR A 381 -17.56 4.46 17.37
C THR A 381 -17.64 4.68 15.87
N VAL A 382 -17.20 5.82 15.35
CA VAL A 382 -17.09 6.05 13.89
C VAL A 382 -16.14 5.04 13.26
N ARG A 383 -15.00 4.72 13.89
CA ARG A 383 -14.10 3.67 13.39
C ARG A 383 -14.77 2.30 13.33
N ARG A 384 -15.61 1.96 14.31
CA ARG A 384 -16.38 0.70 14.32
C ARG A 384 -17.42 0.69 13.20
N LEU A 385 -18.17 1.78 13.03
CA LEU A 385 -19.14 1.96 11.94
C LEU A 385 -18.46 1.76 10.58
N GLN A 386 -17.34 2.47 10.33
CA GLN A 386 -16.58 2.38 9.09
C GLN A 386 -16.10 0.95 8.79
N ARG A 387 -15.63 0.22 9.81
CA ARG A 387 -15.19 -1.18 9.66
C ARG A 387 -16.36 -2.12 9.39
N ALA A 388 -17.52 -1.88 10.00
CA ALA A 388 -18.70 -2.71 9.79
C ALA A 388 -19.29 -2.49 8.38
N GLN A 389 -19.35 -1.24 7.90
CA GLN A 389 -19.77 -0.90 6.53
C GLN A 389 -18.82 -1.48 5.47
N ALA A 390 -17.50 -1.39 5.69
CA ALA A 390 -16.51 -2.01 4.81
C ALA A 390 -16.65 -3.53 4.76
N ARG A 391 -16.83 -4.19 5.91
CA ARG A 391 -17.05 -5.65 5.97
C ARG A 391 -18.35 -6.05 5.29
N LEU A 392 -19.42 -5.27 5.42
CA LEU A 392 -20.67 -5.50 4.71
C LEU A 392 -20.44 -5.49 3.19
N ALA A 393 -19.70 -4.50 2.67
CA ALA A 393 -19.37 -4.41 1.24
C ALA A 393 -18.63 -5.66 0.72
N VAL A 394 -17.64 -6.14 1.48
CA VAL A 394 -16.87 -7.34 1.16
C VAL A 394 -17.74 -8.60 1.22
N GLU A 395 -18.58 -8.76 2.24
CA GLU A 395 -19.45 -9.94 2.34
C GLU A 395 -20.56 -9.95 1.26
N ILE A 396 -21.06 -8.78 0.82
CA ILE A 396 -21.96 -8.70 -0.34
C ILE A 396 -21.22 -9.20 -1.59
N SER A 397 -19.98 -8.74 -1.79
CA SER A 397 -19.11 -9.18 -2.89
C SER A 397 -18.90 -10.70 -2.90
N ARG A 398 -18.68 -11.31 -1.74
CA ARG A 398 -18.46 -12.77 -1.56
C ARG A 398 -19.73 -13.61 -1.62
N SER A 399 -20.90 -12.99 -1.44
CA SER A 399 -22.19 -13.71 -1.47
C SER A 399 -22.55 -14.25 -2.85
N GLY A 400 -21.91 -13.75 -3.92
CA GLY A 400 -22.23 -14.08 -5.31
C GLY A 400 -23.37 -13.27 -5.90
N TYR A 401 -24.02 -12.41 -5.09
CA TYR A 401 -25.11 -11.54 -5.53
C TYR A 401 -24.61 -10.12 -5.88
N PRO A 402 -25.29 -9.43 -6.82
CA PRO A 402 -24.94 -8.07 -7.23
C PRO A 402 -25.33 -7.02 -6.17
N SER A 403 -26.32 -7.28 -5.32
CA SER A 403 -26.84 -6.33 -4.33
C SER A 403 -27.07 -6.98 -2.96
N TYR A 404 -27.09 -6.15 -1.91
CA TYR A 404 -27.46 -6.58 -0.55
C TYR A 404 -28.84 -7.25 -0.50
N TRP A 405 -29.83 -6.68 -1.18
CA TRP A 405 -31.20 -7.17 -1.11
C TRP A 405 -31.39 -8.53 -1.79
N GLU A 406 -30.65 -8.81 -2.86
CA GLU A 406 -30.65 -10.14 -3.46
C GLU A 406 -29.96 -11.17 -2.55
N ALA A 407 -28.86 -10.80 -1.90
CA ALA A 407 -28.19 -11.64 -0.93
C ALA A 407 -29.06 -11.92 0.31
N ALA A 408 -29.81 -10.93 0.77
CA ALA A 408 -30.73 -11.07 1.90
C ALA A 408 -31.95 -11.93 1.56
N ARG A 409 -32.45 -11.87 0.32
CA ARG A 409 -33.59 -12.68 -0.15
C ARG A 409 -33.24 -14.14 -0.42
N ASN A 410 -31.98 -14.44 -0.68
CA ASN A 410 -31.54 -15.79 -1.04
C ASN A 410 -30.47 -16.29 -0.04
N PRO A 411 -30.88 -16.84 1.11
CA PRO A 411 -29.95 -17.27 2.13
C PRO A 411 -28.98 -18.32 1.60
N ASN A 412 -27.69 -18.06 1.79
CA ASN A 412 -26.58 -18.98 1.55
C ASN A 412 -25.71 -19.13 2.83
N PRO A 413 -24.66 -19.97 2.83
CA PRO A 413 -23.79 -20.14 4.01
C PRO A 413 -23.13 -18.84 4.54
N ARG A 414 -23.13 -17.75 3.76
CA ARG A 414 -22.57 -16.43 4.15
C ARG A 414 -23.60 -15.46 4.72
N THR A 415 -24.89 -15.74 4.65
CA THR A 415 -25.97 -14.89 5.22
C THR A 415 -25.74 -14.50 6.67
N PRO A 416 -25.30 -15.41 7.58
CA PRO A 416 -25.01 -15.02 8.96
C PRO A 416 -23.91 -13.96 9.09
N ALA A 417 -22.97 -13.88 8.14
CA ALA A 417 -21.93 -12.85 8.14
C ALA A 417 -22.48 -11.48 7.74
N LEU A 418 -23.38 -11.43 6.76
CA LEU A 418 -24.08 -10.21 6.36
C LEU A 418 -24.92 -9.66 7.52
N GLU A 419 -25.72 -10.50 8.16
CA GLU A 419 -26.55 -10.12 9.32
C GLU A 419 -25.72 -9.59 10.50
N ARG A 420 -24.58 -10.23 10.78
CA ARG A 420 -23.64 -9.72 11.80
C ARG A 420 -23.13 -8.32 11.46
N CYS A 421 -22.77 -8.06 10.21
CA CYS A 421 -22.31 -6.73 9.78
C CYS A 421 -23.42 -5.68 9.94
N VAL A 422 -24.65 -6.01 9.51
CA VAL A 422 -25.82 -5.13 9.68
C VAL A 422 -26.07 -4.81 11.15
N ARG A 423 -26.03 -5.82 12.03
CA ARG A 423 -26.19 -5.63 13.48
C ARG A 423 -25.12 -4.72 14.07
N GLU A 424 -23.85 -4.91 13.68
CA GLU A 424 -22.76 -4.04 14.12
C GLU A 424 -22.94 -2.58 13.68
N ILE A 425 -23.42 -2.36 12.44
CA ILE A 425 -23.71 -1.03 11.90
C ILE A 425 -24.81 -0.36 12.73
N LEU A 426 -25.92 -1.04 12.97
CA LEU A 426 -27.04 -0.50 13.74
C LEU A 426 -26.63 -0.17 15.18
N LEU A 427 -25.86 -1.04 15.85
CA LEU A 427 -25.32 -0.78 17.19
C LEU A 427 -24.37 0.43 17.21
N ALA A 428 -23.53 0.59 16.18
CA ALA A 428 -22.66 1.75 16.08
C ALA A 428 -23.47 3.03 15.82
N ARG A 429 -24.50 2.98 14.97
CA ARG A 429 -25.37 4.12 14.67
C ARG A 429 -26.17 4.56 15.89
N GLN A 430 -26.79 3.65 16.64
CA GLN A 430 -27.47 3.95 17.90
C GLN A 430 -26.56 4.71 18.88
N ARG A 431 -25.31 4.24 19.02
CA ARG A 431 -24.31 4.92 19.86
C ARG A 431 -23.93 6.31 19.35
N LEU A 432 -23.84 6.49 18.03
CA LEU A 432 -23.52 7.80 17.45
C LEU A 432 -24.68 8.79 17.60
N VAL A 433 -25.92 8.34 17.41
CA VAL A 433 -27.13 9.15 17.66
C VAL A 433 -27.18 9.62 19.12
N ALA A 434 -26.87 8.74 20.08
CA ALA A 434 -26.78 9.09 21.50
C ALA A 434 -25.68 10.14 21.80
N LEU A 435 -24.66 10.25 20.94
CA LEU A 435 -23.61 11.28 21.00
C LEU A 435 -23.95 12.52 20.16
N GLY A 436 -25.17 12.62 19.64
CA GLY A 436 -25.64 13.71 18.78
C GLY A 436 -25.04 13.68 17.36
N ILE A 437 -24.53 12.55 16.88
CA ILE A 437 -23.91 12.40 15.56
C ILE A 437 -24.77 11.45 14.72
N PRO A 438 -25.85 11.92 14.07
CA PRO A 438 -26.72 11.04 13.28
C PRO A 438 -26.03 10.50 12.02
N VAL A 439 -25.11 11.27 11.44
CA VAL A 439 -24.35 10.94 10.23
C VAL A 439 -22.87 11.21 10.46
N ALA A 440 -22.01 10.21 10.19
CA ALA A 440 -20.56 10.30 10.35
C ALA A 440 -19.84 10.72 9.04
N GLY A 441 -20.36 11.74 8.37
CA GLY A 441 -19.84 12.26 7.10
C GLY A 441 -18.65 13.22 7.22
N ARG A 442 -17.99 13.47 6.08
CA ARG A 442 -17.01 14.57 5.92
C ARG A 442 -17.76 15.90 5.68
N TYR A 443 -17.31 17.04 6.22
CA TYR A 443 -17.90 18.35 5.91
C TYR A 443 -16.94 19.23 5.10
N GLY A 444 -17.43 19.84 4.01
CA GLY A 444 -16.95 21.09 3.39
C GLY A 444 -15.53 21.14 2.80
N ARG A 445 -15.31 21.97 1.76
CA ARG A 445 -13.97 22.28 1.20
C ARG A 445 -13.06 22.85 2.28
N GLU A 446 -11.86 22.28 2.42
CA GLU A 446 -10.80 22.72 3.34
C GLU A 446 -10.41 24.19 3.09
N GLN A 447 -10.36 25.01 4.15
CA GLN A 447 -9.69 26.32 4.08
C GLN A 447 -8.17 26.09 3.97
N ARG A 448 -7.61 26.39 2.81
CA ARG A 448 -6.16 26.41 2.60
C ARG A 448 -5.60 27.70 3.19
N THR A 449 -4.61 27.59 4.07
CA THR A 449 -3.94 28.74 4.66
C THR A 449 -2.59 28.98 3.99
N ALA A 450 -2.17 30.24 3.85
CA ALA A 450 -0.80 30.56 3.41
C ALA A 450 0.23 29.94 4.36
N LEU A 451 -0.05 29.94 5.66
CA LEU A 451 0.78 29.35 6.70
C LEU A 451 1.00 27.84 6.49
N GLY A 452 -0.05 27.09 6.13
CA GLY A 452 0.06 25.67 5.78
C GLY A 452 0.89 25.43 4.52
N GLY A 453 0.83 26.36 3.54
CA GLY A 453 1.70 26.34 2.36
C GLY A 453 3.18 26.54 2.71
N TRP A 454 3.51 27.60 3.45
CA TRP A 454 4.87 27.92 3.88
C TRP A 454 5.48 26.83 4.78
N SER A 455 4.69 26.28 5.71
CA SER A 455 5.14 25.17 6.56
C SER A 455 5.55 23.96 5.74
N CYS A 456 4.82 23.62 4.68
CA CYS A 456 5.20 22.52 3.78
C CYS A 456 6.45 22.85 2.97
N ALA A 457 6.56 24.05 2.42
CA ALA A 457 7.72 24.45 1.62
C ALA A 457 9.01 24.40 2.46
N LEU A 458 8.98 24.93 3.69
CA LEU A 458 10.11 24.89 4.62
C LEU A 458 10.40 23.47 5.12
N ALA A 459 9.38 22.63 5.33
CA ALA A 459 9.60 21.24 5.70
C ALA A 459 10.35 20.47 4.59
N ILE A 460 9.99 20.71 3.33
CA ILE A 460 10.67 20.12 2.17
C ILE A 460 12.09 20.68 2.04
N ALA A 461 12.27 22.00 2.16
CA ALA A 461 13.61 22.61 2.19
C ALA A 461 14.47 22.05 3.34
N GLY A 462 13.84 21.66 4.45
CA GLY A 462 14.44 20.97 5.58
C GLY A 462 15.19 19.68 5.23
N LEU A 463 14.77 18.97 4.17
CA LEU A 463 15.45 17.76 3.70
C LEU A 463 16.85 18.05 3.15
N LEU A 464 17.10 19.30 2.71
CA LEU A 464 18.36 19.75 2.15
C LEU A 464 19.12 20.70 3.08
N VAL A 465 18.42 21.36 4.00
CA VAL A 465 18.98 22.38 4.90
C VAL A 465 18.52 22.12 6.34
N PRO A 466 19.42 21.83 7.30
CA PRO A 466 19.04 21.41 8.65
C PRO A 466 18.16 22.40 9.41
N GLY A 467 18.34 23.71 9.17
CA GLY A 467 17.57 24.75 9.85
C GLY A 467 16.13 24.90 9.36
N ALA A 468 15.83 24.53 8.11
CA ALA A 468 14.52 24.80 7.51
C ALA A 468 13.41 23.89 8.08
N SER A 469 13.74 22.66 8.50
CA SER A 469 12.77 21.76 9.15
C SER A 469 12.37 22.26 10.54
N VAL A 470 13.29 22.85 11.31
CA VAL A 470 12.99 23.43 12.62
C VAL A 470 12.03 24.61 12.49
N VAL A 471 12.29 25.51 11.54
CA VAL A 471 11.40 26.64 11.24
C VAL A 471 10.02 26.14 10.79
N ALA A 472 9.96 25.07 9.98
CA ALA A 472 8.70 24.46 9.59
C ALA A 472 7.90 23.91 10.79
N LEU A 473 8.55 23.27 11.76
CA LEU A 473 7.90 22.79 12.98
C LEU A 473 7.34 23.93 13.84
N ILE A 474 8.05 25.05 13.92
CA ILE A 474 7.58 26.27 14.61
C ILE A 474 6.30 26.79 13.93
N LEU A 475 6.29 26.91 12.60
CA LEU A 475 5.11 27.37 11.85
C LEU A 475 3.93 26.40 11.98
N VAL A 476 4.18 25.09 12.01
CA VAL A 476 3.16 24.07 12.31
C VAL A 476 2.56 24.29 13.70
N GLY A 477 3.40 24.55 14.71
CA GLY A 477 2.96 24.86 16.07
C GLY A 477 2.07 26.10 16.12
N ILE A 478 2.50 27.19 15.48
CA ILE A 478 1.72 28.44 15.39
C ILE A 478 0.37 28.18 14.73
N GLY A 479 0.35 27.49 13.59
CA GLY A 479 -0.87 27.21 12.84
C GLY A 479 -1.86 26.32 13.59
N THR A 480 -1.36 25.33 14.32
CA THR A 480 -2.20 24.45 15.13
C THR A 480 -2.77 25.16 16.36
N VAL A 481 -2.00 26.04 17.02
CA VAL A 481 -2.49 26.87 18.14
C VAL A 481 -3.54 27.87 17.65
N ALA A 482 -3.30 28.54 16.52
CA ALA A 482 -4.23 29.51 15.94
C ALA A 482 -5.59 28.85 15.60
N ALA A 483 -5.56 27.68 14.95
CA ALA A 483 -6.77 26.91 14.63
C ALA A 483 -7.54 26.50 15.89
N ARG A 484 -6.83 26.07 16.95
CA ARG A 484 -7.45 25.74 18.25
C ARG A 484 -8.13 26.95 18.89
N ARG A 485 -7.48 28.13 18.88
CA ARG A 485 -8.06 29.36 19.44
C ARG A 485 -9.35 29.77 18.73
N GLN A 486 -9.41 29.56 17.41
CA GLN A 486 -10.59 29.86 16.59
C GLN A 486 -11.63 28.74 16.57
N ARG A 487 -11.41 27.63 17.29
CA ARG A 487 -12.27 26.42 17.29
C ARG A 487 -12.55 25.86 15.89
N ILE A 488 -11.58 26.00 14.97
CA ILE A 488 -11.64 25.46 13.62
C ILE A 488 -10.67 24.28 13.44
N SER A 489 -10.94 23.42 12.46
CA SER A 489 -10.01 22.34 12.11
C SER A 489 -8.74 22.93 11.48
N PRO A 490 -7.53 22.57 11.97
CA PRO A 490 -6.27 23.05 11.39
C PRO A 490 -6.08 22.57 9.95
N ASP A 491 -5.39 23.39 9.15
CA ASP A 491 -5.00 23.07 7.78
C ASP A 491 -4.24 21.72 7.74
N ASN A 492 -4.72 20.78 6.94
CA ASN A 492 -4.15 19.44 6.82
C ASN A 492 -2.68 19.46 6.33
N ARG A 493 -2.25 20.54 5.66
CA ARG A 493 -0.86 20.77 5.28
C ARG A 493 0.05 20.97 6.49
N LEU A 494 -0.45 21.48 7.62
CA LEU A 494 0.35 21.60 8.84
C LEU A 494 0.74 20.21 9.37
N GLY A 495 -0.17 19.24 9.30
CA GLY A 495 0.15 17.85 9.64
C GLY A 495 1.19 17.24 8.70
N MET A 496 1.08 17.49 7.39
CA MET A 496 2.05 17.03 6.39
C MET A 496 3.42 17.68 6.59
N ALA A 497 3.46 19.00 6.78
CA ALA A 497 4.66 19.76 7.10
C ALA A 497 5.33 19.24 8.38
N SER A 498 4.54 18.96 9.42
CA SER A 498 5.05 18.38 10.66
C SER A 498 5.76 17.06 10.41
N SER A 499 5.13 16.15 9.67
CA SER A 499 5.71 14.84 9.39
C SER A 499 7.00 14.95 8.58
N ILE A 500 7.00 15.77 7.51
CA ILE A 500 8.18 15.99 6.67
C ILE A 500 9.30 16.65 7.49
N ALA A 501 8.98 17.63 8.32
CA ALA A 501 9.97 18.35 9.11
C ALA A 501 10.56 17.50 10.25
N VAL A 502 9.76 16.64 10.90
CA VAL A 502 10.28 15.66 11.85
C VAL A 502 11.22 14.68 11.15
N LEU A 503 10.84 14.15 9.98
CA LEU A 503 11.69 13.26 9.18
C LEU A 503 13.00 13.93 8.77
N ALA A 504 12.92 15.17 8.27
CA ALA A 504 14.08 15.97 7.91
C ALA A 504 14.99 16.25 9.11
N THR A 505 14.42 16.57 10.27
CA THR A 505 15.20 16.80 11.49
C THR A 505 15.87 15.52 11.98
N ALA A 506 15.14 14.38 11.96
CA ALA A 506 15.69 13.08 12.29
C ALA A 506 16.82 12.67 11.33
N LEU A 507 16.64 12.91 10.03
CA LEU A 507 17.66 12.76 9.00
C LEU A 507 18.94 13.54 9.35
N TRP A 508 18.81 14.81 9.74
CA TRP A 508 19.98 15.62 10.12
C TRP A 508 20.62 15.21 11.45
N ILE A 509 19.83 14.73 12.42
CA ILE A 509 20.37 14.12 13.64
C ILE A 509 21.19 12.87 13.28
N VAL A 510 20.66 12.03 12.41
CA VAL A 510 21.36 10.84 11.90
C VAL A 510 22.67 11.22 11.22
N VAL A 511 22.65 12.25 10.36
CA VAL A 511 23.87 12.79 9.74
C VAL A 511 24.87 13.27 10.79
N TYR A 512 24.42 14.02 11.78
CA TYR A 512 25.28 14.54 12.83
C TYR A 512 25.93 13.42 13.65
N LEU A 513 25.15 12.40 14.01
CA LEU A 513 25.66 11.20 14.68
C LEU A 513 26.69 10.47 13.82
N LEU A 514 26.43 10.28 12.52
CA LEU A 514 27.38 9.66 11.60
C LEU A 514 28.69 10.44 11.46
N HIS A 515 28.64 11.79 11.50
CA HIS A 515 29.86 12.62 11.52
C HIS A 515 30.61 12.54 12.86
N GLY A 516 29.88 12.47 13.97
CA GLY A 516 30.48 12.23 15.28
C GLY A 516 31.20 10.89 15.38
N PHE A 517 30.71 9.86 14.67
CA PHE A 517 31.36 8.55 14.59
C PHE A 517 32.59 8.50 13.67
N SER A 518 32.80 9.48 12.78
CA SER A 518 33.97 9.52 11.89
C SER A 518 35.11 10.41 12.40
N SER A 519 34.90 11.13 13.52
CA SER A 519 35.81 12.16 14.04
C SER A 519 36.36 11.87 15.44
N GLY A 520 36.07 10.69 16.00
CA GLY A 520 36.70 10.14 17.21
C GLY A 520 37.15 8.71 16.94
#